data_AF-A0A3D3KZD1-F1
#
_entry.id   AF-A0A3D3KZD1-F1
#
_cell.length_a   1.000
_cell.length_b   1.000
_cell.length_c   1.000
_cell.angle_alpha   90.00
_cell.angle_beta   90.00
_cell.angle_gamma   90.00
#
_symmetry.space_group_name_H-M   'P 1'
#
loop_
_entity.id
_entity.type
_entity.pdbx_description
1 polymer ?
#
loop_
_entity_poly.entity_id
_entity_poly.type
_entity_poly.pdbx_seq_one_letter_code
_entity_poly.pdbx_strand_id
1 'polypeptide(L)'
;MSENIIPLEKPTIESIYKQGFQTMLDQIVVIIANSVIFLIACAVLGITIIGIIAIPAVIGGFTESLIRAARGNKVEIGDFFKAGFNKFGTLLGAGILFMLGVGIGLICLIIPGIYLMVRWFFVSYLIVDKGVGVSEAFEKSGEMVSN
;
A
#
# COMPACT_ATOMS: atom_id res chain seq x y z
N MET A 1 22.73 -8.29 -10.45
CA MET A 1 22.84 -9.75 -10.66
C MET A 1 21.45 -10.34 -10.41
N SER A 2 20.43 -10.28 -11.27
CA SER A 2 20.29 -10.30 -12.75
C SER A 2 20.76 -11.57 -13.45
N GLU A 3 20.55 -12.75 -12.84
CA GLU A 3 20.86 -14.03 -13.50
C GLU A 3 19.82 -15.13 -13.22
N ASN A 4 18.52 -14.82 -13.27
CA ASN A 4 17.53 -15.89 -13.47
C ASN A 4 16.22 -15.42 -14.13
N ILE A 5 16.33 -14.49 -15.08
CA ILE A 5 15.20 -14.11 -15.94
C ILE A 5 15.40 -14.87 -17.25
N ILE A 6 14.82 -16.08 -17.32
CA ILE A 6 14.64 -16.80 -18.57
C ILE A 6 13.92 -15.83 -19.54
N PRO A 7 14.37 -15.70 -20.81
CA PRO A 7 13.75 -14.79 -21.75
C PRO A 7 12.26 -15.11 -21.84
N LEU A 8 11.40 -14.10 -21.70
CA LEU A 8 9.94 -14.26 -21.77
C LEU A 8 9.51 -14.64 -23.20
N GLU A 9 9.77 -15.88 -23.60
CA GLU A 9 9.12 -16.53 -24.72
C GLU A 9 7.71 -16.91 -24.26
N LYS A 10 6.78 -15.96 -24.43
CA LYS A 10 5.33 -16.03 -24.19
C LYS A 10 4.95 -16.72 -22.87
N PRO A 11 4.67 -15.97 -21.78
CA PRO A 11 4.36 -16.59 -20.51
C PRO A 11 3.04 -17.39 -20.60
N THR A 12 3.16 -18.71 -20.61
CA THR A 12 2.03 -19.64 -20.49
C THR A 12 1.35 -19.41 -19.15
N ILE A 13 0.01 -19.44 -19.11
CA ILE A 13 -0.76 -19.23 -17.85
C ILE A 13 -0.24 -20.14 -16.73
N GLU A 14 0.13 -21.37 -17.06
CA GLU A 14 0.71 -22.32 -16.11
C GLU A 14 2.03 -21.85 -15.49
N SER A 15 2.94 -21.25 -16.27
CA SER A 15 4.22 -20.77 -15.73
C SER A 15 4.03 -19.54 -14.85
N ILE A 16 3.10 -18.65 -15.18
CA ILE A 16 2.73 -17.50 -14.32
C ILE A 16 2.13 -18.00 -13.00
N TYR A 17 1.18 -18.93 -13.05
CA TYR A 17 0.55 -19.49 -11.85
C TYR A 17 1.56 -20.21 -10.96
N LYS A 18 2.41 -21.04 -11.55
CA LYS A 18 3.42 -21.79 -10.81
C LYS A 18 4.49 -20.88 -10.20
N GLN A 19 4.90 -19.85 -10.94
CA GLN A 19 5.87 -18.85 -10.45
C GLN A 19 5.28 -17.98 -9.34
N GLY A 20 4.03 -17.52 -9.47
CA GLY A 20 3.32 -16.79 -8.42
C GLY A 20 3.11 -17.65 -7.17
N PHE A 21 2.73 -18.91 -7.34
CA PHE A 21 2.54 -19.86 -6.23
C PHE A 21 3.85 -20.19 -5.51
N GLN A 22 4.94 -20.41 -6.25
CA GLN A 22 6.26 -20.63 -5.64
C GLN A 22 6.76 -19.39 -4.91
N THR A 23 6.60 -18.21 -5.50
CA THR A 23 6.98 -16.94 -4.86
C THR A 23 6.15 -16.71 -3.59
N MET A 24 4.86 -17.02 -3.62
CA MET A 24 3.98 -16.95 -2.45
C MET A 24 4.45 -17.89 -1.35
N LEU A 25 4.76 -19.14 -1.68
CA LEU A 25 5.23 -20.14 -0.70
C LEU A 25 6.61 -19.80 -0.14
N ASP A 26 7.54 -19.34 -0.96
CA ASP A 26 8.90 -18.98 -0.52
C ASP A 26 8.89 -17.74 0.39
N GLN A 27 7.98 -16.79 0.13
CA GLN A 27 7.85 -15.56 0.91
C GLN A 27 6.77 -15.67 2.02
N ILE A 28 6.05 -16.80 2.14
CA ILE A 28 4.86 -16.91 3.00
C ILE A 28 5.17 -16.58 4.45
N VAL A 29 6.34 -17.00 4.95
CA VAL A 29 6.78 -16.75 6.32
C VAL A 29 6.97 -15.26 6.56
N VAL A 30 7.56 -14.55 5.60
CA VAL A 30 7.77 -13.11 5.68
C VAL A 30 6.45 -12.36 5.58
N ILE A 31 5.53 -12.78 4.70
CA ILE A 31 4.20 -12.18 4.57
C ILE A 31 3.41 -12.33 5.87
N ILE A 32 3.40 -13.53 6.46
CA ILE A 32 2.72 -13.80 7.73
C ILE A 32 3.37 -12.97 8.85
N ALA A 33 4.69 -12.99 8.96
CA ALA A 33 5.40 -12.20 9.98
C ALA A 33 5.10 -10.70 9.84
N ASN A 34 5.21 -10.14 8.63
CA ASN A 34 4.90 -8.73 8.38
C ASN A 34 3.43 -8.41 8.66
N SER A 35 2.49 -9.31 8.37
CA SER A 35 1.07 -9.12 8.67
C SER A 35 0.78 -9.11 10.18
N VAL A 36 1.45 -9.99 10.94
CA VAL A 36 1.36 -10.01 12.41
C VAL A 36 1.97 -8.75 13.01
N ILE A 37 3.16 -8.35 12.54
CA ILE A 37 3.81 -7.12 13.01
C ILE A 37 2.96 -5.90 12.64
N PHE A 38 2.37 -5.87 11.45
CA PHE A 38 1.43 -4.82 11.03
C PHE A 38 0.24 -4.72 11.98
N LEU A 39 -0.41 -5.83 12.32
CA LEU A 39 -1.54 -5.86 13.27
C LEU A 39 -1.14 -5.34 14.65
N ILE A 40 0.00 -5.81 15.18
CA ILE A 40 0.51 -5.36 16.49
C ILE A 40 0.86 -3.88 16.44
N ALA A 41 1.54 -3.43 15.38
CA ALA A 41 1.90 -2.03 15.19
C ALA A 41 0.66 -1.14 15.13
N CYS A 42 -0.36 -1.50 14.35
CA CYS A 42 -1.62 -0.76 14.30
C CYS A 42 -2.31 -0.69 15.68
N ALA A 43 -2.33 -1.79 16.43
CA ALA A 43 -2.93 -1.83 17.77
C ALA A 43 -2.17 -0.91 18.75
N VAL A 44 -0.83 -0.96 18.76
CA VAL A 44 0.01 -0.13 19.65
C VAL A 44 -0.05 1.35 19.25
N LEU A 45 0.02 1.64 17.95
CA LEU A 45 -0.03 3.00 17.43
C LEU A 45 -1.40 3.66 17.67
N GLY A 46 -2.48 2.87 17.68
CA GLY A 46 -3.82 3.34 18.02
C GLY A 46 -3.99 3.82 19.47
N ILE A 47 -3.08 3.47 20.39
CA ILE A 47 -3.15 3.87 21.81
C ILE A 47 -2.70 5.33 22.00
N THR A 48 -1.82 5.84 21.13
CA THR A 48 -1.19 7.15 21.32
C THR A 48 -1.52 8.11 20.17
N ILE A 49 -1.68 9.40 20.48
CA ILE A 49 -1.96 10.44 19.47
C ILE A 49 -0.83 10.51 18.43
N ILE A 50 0.42 10.37 18.87
CA ILE A 50 1.59 10.33 18.00
C ILE A 50 1.56 9.08 17.11
N GLY A 51 1.10 7.95 17.65
CA GLY A 51 1.00 6.71 16.88
C GLY A 51 -0.02 6.78 15.76
N ILE A 52 -1.16 7.46 15.96
CA ILE A 52 -2.18 7.66 14.91
C ILE A 52 -1.58 8.33 13.67
N ILE A 53 -0.67 9.28 13.86
CA ILE A 53 0.01 9.98 12.76
C ILE A 53 0.95 9.04 11.98
N ALA A 54 1.47 7.99 12.61
CA ALA A 54 2.33 6.99 11.97
C ALA A 54 1.55 5.90 11.22
N ILE A 55 0.23 5.76 11.45
CA ILE A 55 -0.60 4.72 10.81
C ILE A 55 -0.54 4.76 9.27
N PRO A 56 -0.69 5.92 8.59
CA PRO A 56 -0.59 5.98 7.13
C PRO A 56 0.76 5.47 6.62
N ALA A 57 1.84 5.78 7.32
CA ALA A 57 3.20 5.33 7.02
C ALA A 57 3.31 3.80 7.05
N VAL A 58 2.76 3.20 8.10
CA VAL A 58 2.78 1.74 8.32
C VAL A 58 1.92 1.03 7.29
N ILE A 59 0.74 1.56 6.97
CA ILE A 59 -0.15 1.00 5.94
C ILE A 59 0.52 1.03 4.56
N GLY A 60 1.05 2.18 4.14
CA GLY A 60 1.67 2.25 2.82
C GLY A 60 3.02 1.53 2.75
N GLY A 61 3.79 1.49 3.84
CA GLY A 61 4.98 0.63 3.94
C GLY A 61 4.65 -0.85 3.82
N PHE A 62 3.61 -1.32 4.50
CA PHE A 62 3.10 -2.69 4.38
C PHE A 62 2.62 -3.00 2.96
N THR A 63 1.90 -2.05 2.33
CA THR A 63 1.46 -2.15 0.94
C THR A 63 2.66 -2.25 -0.02
N GLU A 64 3.73 -1.50 0.23
CA GLU A 64 4.97 -1.52 -0.56
C GLU A 64 5.65 -2.89 -0.49
N SER A 65 5.73 -3.42 0.72
CA SER A 65 6.25 -4.75 1.02
C SER A 65 5.45 -5.85 0.32
N LEU A 66 4.11 -5.78 0.33
CA LEU A 66 3.26 -6.73 -0.40
C LEU A 66 3.46 -6.65 -1.93
N ILE A 67 3.54 -5.44 -2.48
CA ILE A 67 3.77 -5.24 -3.92
C ILE A 67 5.16 -5.77 -4.31
N ARG A 68 6.18 -5.53 -3.49
CA ARG A 68 7.54 -6.05 -3.72
C ARG A 68 7.59 -7.56 -3.63
N ALA A 69 6.92 -8.16 -2.64
CA ALA A 69 6.80 -9.61 -2.49
C ALA A 69 6.08 -10.22 -3.70
N ALA A 70 4.98 -9.61 -4.16
CA ALA A 70 4.23 -10.05 -5.34
C ALA A 70 5.06 -10.00 -6.64
N ARG A 71 6.03 -9.08 -6.72
CA ARG A 71 6.99 -8.98 -7.84
C ARG A 71 8.19 -9.96 -7.72
N GLY A 72 8.22 -10.81 -6.70
CA GLY A 72 9.34 -11.73 -6.46
C GLY A 72 10.60 -11.08 -5.90
N ASN A 73 10.51 -9.84 -5.40
CA ASN A 73 11.63 -9.22 -4.71
C ASN A 73 11.78 -9.83 -3.31
N LYS A 74 13.02 -10.01 -2.85
CA LYS A 74 13.26 -10.40 -1.46
C LYS A 74 12.80 -9.29 -0.52
N VAL A 75 11.74 -9.57 0.21
CA VAL A 75 11.27 -8.75 1.32
C VAL A 75 11.81 -9.34 2.62
N GLU A 76 12.28 -8.47 3.53
CA GLU A 76 12.70 -8.87 4.87
C GLU A 76 11.66 -8.43 5.91
N ILE A 77 11.69 -9.11 7.06
CA ILE A 77 10.80 -8.80 8.17
C ILE A 77 11.13 -7.39 8.69
N GLY A 78 10.14 -6.50 8.67
CA GLY A 78 10.30 -5.11 9.12
C GLY A 78 10.87 -4.13 8.09
N ASP A 79 11.24 -4.56 6.88
CA ASP A 79 11.69 -3.65 5.80
C ASP A 79 10.59 -2.65 5.40
N PHE A 80 9.33 -3.05 5.58
CA PHE A 80 8.16 -2.21 5.35
C PHE A 80 8.12 -0.94 6.22
N PHE A 81 8.70 -0.96 7.42
CA PHE A 81 8.82 0.25 8.23
C PHE A 81 9.75 1.24 7.56
N LYS A 82 10.93 0.81 7.07
CA LYS A 82 11.87 1.69 6.37
C LYS A 82 11.23 2.32 5.14
N ALA A 83 10.55 1.51 4.33
CA ALA A 83 9.85 1.99 3.14
C ALA A 83 8.73 2.99 3.48
N GLY A 84 7.93 2.68 4.50
CA GLY A 84 6.85 3.55 4.99
C GLY A 84 7.37 4.87 5.57
N PHE A 85 8.44 4.83 6.36
CA PHE A 85 9.07 6.02 6.94
C PHE A 85 9.78 6.88 5.89
N ASN A 86 10.38 6.28 4.86
CA ASN A 86 11.02 7.03 3.77
C ASN A 86 10.01 7.86 2.97
N LYS A 87 8.79 7.34 2.77
CA LYS A 87 7.70 8.06 2.11
C LYS A 87 6.73 8.73 3.11
N PHE A 88 7.12 8.85 4.38
CA PHE A 88 6.24 9.30 5.47
C PHE A 88 5.56 10.63 5.17
N GLY A 89 6.30 11.64 4.69
CA GLY A 89 5.75 12.97 4.41
C GLY A 89 4.63 12.93 3.37
N THR A 90 4.81 12.18 2.29
CA THR A 90 3.81 12.03 1.23
C THR A 90 2.60 11.22 1.72
N LEU A 91 2.82 10.13 2.45
CA LEU A 91 1.73 9.29 2.96
C LEU A 91 0.93 10.01 4.06
N LEU A 92 1.60 10.79 4.91
CA LEU A 92 0.97 11.61 5.93
C LEU A 92 0.16 12.74 5.30
N GLY A 93 0.71 13.45 4.33
CA GLY A 93 -0.03 14.48 3.59
C GLY A 93 -1.27 13.91 2.91
N ALA A 94 -1.16 12.73 2.30
CA ALA A 94 -2.28 12.02 1.71
C ALA A 94 -3.32 11.59 2.75
N GLY A 95 -2.89 11.06 3.90
CA GLY A 95 -3.78 10.68 5.00
C GLY A 95 -4.56 11.87 5.56
N ILE A 96 -3.92 13.02 5.72
CA ILE A 96 -4.58 14.25 6.19
C ILE A 96 -5.61 14.74 5.17
N LEU A 97 -5.24 14.84 3.89
CA LEU A 97 -6.16 15.25 2.83
C LEU A 97 -7.36 14.31 2.70
N PHE A 98 -7.12 13.00 2.82
CA PHE A 98 -8.16 11.99 2.82
C PHE A 98 -9.11 12.18 4.01
N MET A 99 -8.56 12.32 5.23
CA MET A 99 -9.36 12.51 6.45
C MET A 99 -10.16 13.80 6.41
N LEU A 100 -9.58 14.90 5.93
CA LEU A 100 -10.28 16.18 5.78
C LEU A 100 -11.38 16.08 4.74
N GLY A 101 -11.10 15.55 3.55
CA GLY A 101 -12.09 15.47 2.49
C GLY A 101 -13.23 14.50 2.80
N VAL A 102 -12.92 13.30 3.31
CA VAL A 102 -13.94 12.32 3.73
C VAL A 102 -14.69 12.82 4.97
N GLY A 103 -14.00 13.44 5.93
CA GLY A 103 -14.61 14.02 7.14
C GLY A 103 -15.59 15.13 6.82
N ILE A 104 -15.19 16.09 5.98
CA ILE A 104 -16.08 17.16 5.49
C ILE A 104 -17.23 16.55 4.67
N GLY A 105 -16.92 15.59 3.80
CA GLY A 105 -17.92 14.86 3.02
C GLY A 105 -18.99 14.25 3.91
N LEU A 106 -18.60 13.48 4.92
CA LEU A 106 -19.51 12.82 5.87
C LEU A 106 -20.30 13.82 6.74
N ILE A 107 -19.69 14.94 7.16
CA ILE A 107 -20.37 15.98 7.95
C ILE A 107 -21.44 16.69 7.10
N CYS A 108 -21.15 17.00 5.83
CA CYS A 108 -22.11 17.65 4.94
C CYS A 108 -23.25 16.70 4.53
N LEU A 109 -22.94 15.50 4.05
CA LEU A 109 -23.91 14.43 3.74
C LEU A 109 -23.21 13.07 3.68
N ILE A 110 -23.84 12.00 4.19
CA ILE A 110 -23.24 10.64 4.19
C ILE A 110 -22.85 10.19 2.77
N ILE A 111 -23.66 10.50 1.75
CA ILE A 111 -23.44 10.10 0.35
C ILE A 111 -22.13 10.66 -0.25
N PRO A 112 -21.85 11.97 -0.27
CA PRO A 112 -20.59 12.50 -0.76
C PRO A 112 -19.38 12.02 0.05
N GLY A 113 -19.53 11.77 1.35
CA GLY A 113 -18.46 11.15 2.15
C GLY A 113 -18.09 9.75 1.65
N ILE A 114 -19.07 8.89 1.37
CA ILE A 114 -18.85 7.57 0.79
C ILE A 114 -18.26 7.67 -0.62
N TYR A 115 -18.75 8.59 -1.45
CA TYR A 115 -18.23 8.80 -2.80
C TYR A 115 -16.73 9.15 -2.79
N LEU A 116 -16.30 10.07 -1.90
CA LEU A 116 -14.90 10.45 -1.75
C LEU A 116 -14.04 9.29 -1.25
N MET A 117 -14.57 8.46 -0.35
CA MET A 117 -13.87 7.27 0.15
C MET A 117 -13.57 6.28 -0.99
N VAL A 118 -14.55 5.99 -1.85
CA VAL A 118 -14.35 5.12 -3.02
C VAL A 118 -13.39 5.77 -4.01
N ARG A 119 -13.59 7.07 -4.31
CA ARG A 119 -12.74 7.82 -5.23
C ARG A 119 -11.26 7.82 -4.84
N TRP A 120 -10.96 7.85 -3.55
CA TRP A 120 -9.58 7.97 -3.05
C TRP A 120 -9.01 6.68 -2.45
N PHE A 121 -9.71 5.56 -2.62
CA PHE A 121 -9.25 4.26 -2.12
C PHE A 121 -7.88 3.85 -2.71
N PHE A 122 -7.58 4.25 -3.95
CA PHE A 122 -6.34 3.89 -4.64
C PHE A 122 -5.17 4.85 -4.38
N VAL A 123 -5.38 5.94 -3.65
CA VAL A 123 -4.34 6.96 -3.38
C VAL A 123 -3.11 6.33 -2.74
N SER A 124 -3.30 5.52 -1.69
CA SER A 124 -2.21 4.86 -0.97
C SER A 124 -1.40 3.93 -1.90
N TYR A 125 -2.09 3.19 -2.77
CA TYR A 125 -1.46 2.31 -3.76
C TYR A 125 -0.65 3.09 -4.79
N LEU A 126 -1.18 4.21 -5.31
CA LEU A 126 -0.48 5.03 -6.30
C LEU A 126 0.79 5.67 -5.73
N ILE A 127 0.75 6.17 -4.50
CA ILE A 127 1.93 6.77 -3.85
C ILE A 127 3.01 5.71 -3.61
N VAL A 128 2.59 4.51 -3.23
CA VAL A 128 3.49 3.40 -2.93
C VAL A 128 4.10 2.83 -4.22
N ASP A 129 3.26 2.48 -5.19
CA ASP A 129 3.63 1.79 -6.42
C ASP A 129 4.30 2.72 -7.44
N LYS A 130 3.70 3.90 -7.68
CA LYS A 130 4.19 4.86 -8.69
C LYS A 130 5.04 5.99 -8.11
N GLY A 131 5.09 6.15 -6.79
CA GLY A 131 5.89 7.22 -6.16
C GLY A 131 5.38 8.63 -6.44
N VAL A 132 4.12 8.77 -6.88
CA VAL A 132 3.53 10.06 -7.24
C VAL A 132 3.30 10.94 -6.00
N GLY A 133 3.31 12.26 -6.21
CA GLY A 133 3.04 13.23 -5.15
C GLY A 133 1.59 13.14 -4.64
N VAL A 134 1.32 13.77 -3.49
CA VAL A 134 -0.01 13.69 -2.86
C VAL A 134 -1.12 14.17 -3.80
N SER A 135 -0.98 15.35 -4.40
CA SER A 135 -2.01 15.89 -5.31
C SER A 135 -2.24 14.99 -6.53
N GLU A 136 -1.16 14.51 -7.15
CA GLU A 136 -1.22 13.66 -8.34
C GLU A 136 -1.86 12.29 -8.02
N ALA A 137 -1.62 11.75 -6.83
CA ALA A 137 -2.25 10.51 -6.38
C ALA A 137 -3.78 10.62 -6.28
N PHE A 138 -4.29 11.75 -5.77
CA PHE A 138 -5.72 12.01 -5.65
C PHE A 138 -6.40 12.20 -7.01
N GLU A 139 -5.72 12.90 -7.92
CA GLU A 139 -6.19 13.11 -9.30
C GLU A 139 -6.31 11.77 -10.04
N LYS A 140 -5.23 10.99 -10.10
CA LYS A 140 -5.22 9.67 -10.77
C LYS A 140 -6.18 8.67 -10.12
N SER A 141 -6.30 8.67 -8.79
CA SER A 141 -7.28 7.81 -8.11
C SER A 141 -8.70 8.16 -8.52
N GLY A 142 -8.99 9.46 -8.70
CA GLY A 142 -10.29 9.92 -9.18
C GLY A 142 -10.57 9.53 -10.63
N GLU A 143 -9.58 9.63 -11.51
CA GLU A 143 -9.70 9.20 -12.90
C GLU A 143 -10.01 7.70 -13.02
N MET A 144 -9.40 6.86 -12.18
CA MET A 144 -9.65 5.41 -12.21
C MET A 144 -11.06 5.01 -11.79
N VAL A 145 -11.74 5.83 -10.99
CA VAL A 145 -13.08 5.53 -10.46
C VAL A 145 -14.19 6.18 -11.29
N SER A 146 -13.89 7.26 -12.02
CA SER A 146 -14.87 8.04 -12.78
C SER A 146 -14.93 7.70 -14.28
N ASN A 147 -14.05 6.83 -14.78
CA ASN A 147 -14.10 6.28 -16.14
C ASN A 147 -14.84 4.93 -16.16
#